data_AF-A0A397VPT7-F1
#
_entry.id   AF-A0A397VPT7-F1
#
_cell.length_a   1.000
_cell.length_b   1.000
_cell.length_c   1.000
_cell.angle_alpha   90.00
_cell.angle_beta   90.00
_cell.angle_gamma   90.00
#
_symmetry.space_group_name_H-M   'P 1'
#
loop_
_entity.id
_entity.type
_entity.pdbx_description
1 polymer ?
#
loop_
_entity_poly.entity_id
_entity_poly.type
_entity_poly.pdbx_seq_one_letter_code
_entity_poly.pdbx_strand_id
1 'polypeptide(L)'
;MENWQDKFENFEILTKWEKQKPIKPRKKSNEYRIVKINFKLYLEIKPQKPGIIFLTDLKHFNLIQNYCCFAHKNKHHKTYYIETKLKKRNIKFHRLLYPEWKMIDHINWSGLDNRECNLRKTTPRENQLNHKK
;
A
#
# COMPACT_ATOMS: atom_id res chain seq x y z
N MET A 1 -6.06 -1.35 15.42
CA MET A 1 -4.97 -1.38 14.41
C MET A 1 -5.35 -2.48 13.43
N GLU A 2 -5.28 -2.25 12.12
CA GLU A 2 -5.67 -3.31 11.16
C GLU A 2 -4.55 -4.37 11.13
N ASN A 3 -4.79 -5.53 11.74
CA ASN A 3 -3.82 -6.62 11.80
C ASN A 3 -4.02 -7.53 10.60
N TRP A 4 -3.00 -7.65 9.74
CA TRP A 4 -3.09 -8.48 8.54
C TRP A 4 -3.07 -9.97 8.86
N GLN A 5 -2.49 -10.37 10.00
CA GLN A 5 -2.48 -11.76 10.45
C GLN A 5 -3.90 -12.31 10.61
N ASP A 6 -4.80 -11.50 11.18
CA ASP A 6 -6.19 -11.92 11.45
C ASP A 6 -7.04 -11.97 10.17
N LYS A 7 -6.53 -11.47 9.04
CA LYS A 7 -7.24 -11.38 7.76
C LYS A 7 -6.90 -12.49 6.78
N PHE A 8 -5.84 -13.25 7.03
CA PHE A 8 -5.38 -14.31 6.15
C PHE A 8 -5.07 -15.57 6.95
N GLU A 9 -5.67 -16.68 6.55
CA GLU A 9 -5.51 -17.98 7.21
C GLU A 9 -4.05 -18.45 7.27
N ASN A 10 -3.26 -18.17 6.22
CA ASN A 10 -1.86 -18.57 6.11
C ASN A 10 -0.91 -17.37 6.07
N PHE A 11 -0.90 -16.56 7.12
CA PHE A 11 0.01 -15.42 7.26
C PHE A 11 1.26 -15.80 8.07
N GLU A 12 2.42 -15.81 7.43
CA GLU A 12 3.70 -16.06 8.08
C GLU A 12 4.60 -14.82 8.01
N ILE A 13 5.23 -14.44 9.13
CA ILE A 13 6.27 -13.40 9.15
C ILE A 13 7.62 -14.07 8.89
N LEU A 14 8.33 -13.62 7.85
CA LEU A 14 9.63 -14.21 7.48
C LEU A 14 10.82 -13.39 7.97
N THR A 15 10.68 -12.07 8.08
CA THR A 15 11.77 -11.19 8.52
C THR A 15 11.34 -10.24 9.64
N LYS A 16 12.32 -9.73 10.37
CA LYS A 16 12.11 -8.65 11.35
C LYS A 16 11.86 -7.33 10.61
N TRP A 17 11.33 -6.34 11.32
CA TRP A 17 11.17 -4.99 10.77
C TRP A 17 12.54 -4.38 10.46
N GLU A 18 12.71 -3.93 9.23
CA GLU A 18 13.90 -3.23 8.75
C GLU A 18 13.55 -1.80 8.37
N LYS A 19 14.43 -0.86 8.72
CA LYS A 19 14.33 0.53 8.25
C LYS A 19 15.01 0.67 6.90
N GLN A 20 14.28 1.23 5.95
CA GLN A 20 14.87 1.74 4.71
C GLN A 20 16.01 2.72 5.04
N LYS A 21 17.18 2.53 4.43
CA LYS A 21 18.24 3.55 4.45
C LYS A 21 17.79 4.73 3.60
N PRO A 22 17.58 5.94 4.17
CA PRO A 22 17.16 7.08 3.37
C PRO A 22 18.29 7.50 2.44
N ILE A 23 17.98 7.75 1.16
CA ILE A 23 18.93 8.24 0.15
C ILE A 23 19.56 9.58 0.56
N LYS A 24 18.86 10.36 1.40
CA LYS A 24 19.38 11.61 1.96
C LYS A 24 19.32 11.57 3.49
N PRO A 25 20.40 11.94 4.19
CA PRO A 25 20.38 12.05 5.64
C PRO A 25 19.30 13.05 6.04
N ARG A 26 18.40 12.67 6.96
CA ARG A 26 17.20 13.41 7.43
C ARG A 26 15.89 13.21 6.67
N LYS A 27 15.81 12.34 5.65
CA LYS A 27 14.50 11.94 5.13
C LYS A 27 13.86 10.87 6.02
N LYS A 28 12.58 11.08 6.34
CA LYS A 28 11.67 10.06 6.87
C LYS A 28 11.72 8.81 5.99
N SER A 29 11.82 7.65 6.61
CA SER A 29 11.98 6.34 5.95
C SER A 29 10.86 5.39 6.35
N ASN A 30 10.48 4.50 5.44
CA ASN A 30 9.52 3.44 5.74
C ASN A 30 10.23 2.33 6.55
N GLU A 31 9.45 1.60 7.35
CA GLU A 31 9.87 0.27 7.85
C GLU A 31 9.16 -0.80 7.04
N TYR A 32 9.84 -1.87 6.69
CA TYR A 32 9.26 -2.99 5.97
C TYR A 32 9.68 -4.32 6.59
N ARG A 33 8.93 -5.37 6.29
CA ARG A 33 9.33 -6.77 6.47
C ARG A 33 8.73 -7.63 5.37
N ILE A 34 9.28 -8.83 5.21
CA ILE A 34 8.77 -9.83 4.27
C ILE A 34 7.79 -10.73 5.03
N VAL A 35 6.63 -10.93 4.41
CA VAL A 35 5.59 -11.83 4.89
C VAL A 35 5.20 -12.78 3.78
N LYS A 36 4.72 -13.97 4.15
CA LYS A 36 4.16 -14.94 3.22
C LYS A 36 2.66 -15.04 3.49
N ILE A 37 1.87 -14.95 2.42
CA ILE A 37 0.41 -15.04 2.46
C ILE A 37 0.00 -16.02 1.37
N ASN A 38 -0.63 -17.14 1.73
CA ASN A 38 -1.09 -18.18 0.80
C ASN A 38 0.01 -18.58 -0.21
N PHE A 39 1.19 -18.94 0.30
CA PHE A 39 2.35 -19.37 -0.49
C PHE A 39 3.02 -18.31 -1.38
N LYS A 40 2.57 -17.05 -1.34
CA LYS A 40 3.20 -15.92 -2.05
C LYS A 40 3.85 -14.95 -1.07
N LEU A 41 4.97 -14.36 -1.47
CA LEU A 41 5.70 -13.38 -0.67
C LEU A 41 5.24 -11.95 -0.98
N TYR A 42 5.08 -11.16 0.07
CA TYR A 42 4.69 -9.77 0.02
C TYR A 42 5.56 -8.93 0.95
N LEU A 43 5.52 -7.62 0.73
CA LEU A 43 6.04 -6.64 1.65
C LEU A 43 4.91 -6.15 2.55
N GLU A 44 5.19 -6.13 3.84
CA GLU A 44 4.38 -5.42 4.82
C GLU A 44 5.14 -4.18 5.27
N ILE A 45 4.50 -3.00 5.20
CA ILE A 45 5.16 -1.71 5.35
C ILE A 45 4.46 -0.86 6.40
N LYS A 46 5.25 -0.28 7.33
CA LYS A 46 4.82 0.81 8.20
C LYS A 46 5.17 2.15 7.54
N PRO A 47 4.17 2.95 7.13
CA PRO A 47 4.37 4.32 6.71
C PRO A 47 4.61 5.22 7.93
N GLN A 48 4.75 6.53 7.70
CA GLN A 48 5.04 7.50 8.76
C GLN A 48 3.96 7.65 9.84
N LYS A 49 2.72 7.20 9.58
CA LYS A 49 1.62 7.31 10.54
C LYS A 49 1.66 6.09 11.47
N PRO A 50 1.85 6.28 12.79
CA PRO A 50 1.83 5.17 13.74
C PRO A 50 0.53 4.38 13.67
N GLY A 51 0.62 3.06 13.83
CA GLY A 51 -0.53 2.16 13.83
C GLY A 51 -1.21 1.92 12.48
N ILE A 52 -0.59 2.36 11.38
CA ILE A 52 -0.98 1.97 10.03
C ILE A 52 0.06 1.03 9.46
N ILE A 53 -0.41 0.00 8.75
CA ILE A 53 0.42 -0.95 8.01
C ILE A 53 -0.28 -1.23 6.68
N PHE A 54 0.50 -1.33 5.60
CA PHE A 54 -0.04 -1.66 4.28
C PHE A 54 0.74 -2.78 3.61
N LEU A 55 0.10 -3.48 2.66
CA LEU A 55 0.69 -4.57 1.89
C LEU A 55 0.95 -4.15 0.44
N THR A 56 2.02 -4.69 -0.15
CA THR A 56 2.29 -4.62 -1.60
C THR A 56 3.19 -5.77 -2.06
N ASP A 57 3.29 -6.00 -3.35
CA ASP A 57 4.12 -7.06 -3.93
C ASP A 57 5.62 -6.76 -3.83
N LEU A 58 6.44 -7.81 -3.71
CA LEU A 58 7.90 -7.70 -3.67
C LEU A 58 8.49 -6.97 -4.88
N LYS A 59 7.88 -7.11 -6.07
CA LYS A 59 8.34 -6.45 -7.30
C LYS A 59 8.37 -4.92 -7.18
N HIS A 60 7.65 -4.35 -6.22
CA HIS A 60 7.58 -2.92 -5.96
C HIS A 60 8.55 -2.42 -4.88
N PHE A 61 9.48 -3.26 -4.42
CA PHE A 61 10.45 -2.90 -3.39
C PHE A 61 11.26 -1.65 -3.73
N ASN A 62 11.67 -1.49 -5.00
CA ASN A 62 12.39 -0.29 -5.45
C ASN A 62 11.59 1.00 -5.20
N LEU A 63 10.26 0.98 -5.30
CA LEU A 63 9.43 2.16 -4.99
C LEU A 63 9.44 2.46 -3.49
N ILE A 64 9.37 1.44 -2.64
CA ILE A 64 9.47 1.59 -1.18
C ILE A 64 10.82 2.18 -0.78
N GLN A 65 11.90 1.79 -1.44
CA GLN A 65 13.25 2.32 -1.18
C GLN A 65 13.42 3.78 -1.64
N ASN A 66 12.72 4.20 -2.70
CA ASN A 66 12.88 5.54 -3.28
C ASN A 66 11.89 6.58 -2.73
N TYR A 67 10.74 6.13 -2.21
CA TYR A 67 9.64 7.02 -1.79
C TYR A 67 9.25 6.82 -0.32
N CYS A 68 9.17 7.91 0.43
CA CYS A 68 8.59 7.89 1.77
C CYS A 68 7.06 7.86 1.64
N CYS A 69 6.42 6.87 2.25
CA CYS A 69 4.98 6.69 2.24
C CYS A 69 4.33 7.29 3.51
N PHE A 70 3.15 7.87 3.37
CA PHE A 70 2.32 8.31 4.49
C PHE A 70 0.87 7.92 4.24
N ALA A 71 0.12 7.71 5.33
CA ALA A 71 -1.28 7.34 5.26
C ALA A 71 -2.17 8.57 5.39
N HIS A 72 -3.16 8.69 4.51
CA HIS A 72 -4.12 9.77 4.48
C HIS A 72 -5.55 9.22 4.32
N LYS A 73 -6.50 9.78 5.08
CA LYS A 73 -7.91 9.40 5.05
C LYS A 73 -8.77 10.66 4.98
N ASN A 74 -9.50 10.81 3.88
CA ASN A 74 -10.53 11.85 3.77
C ASN A 74 -11.73 11.50 4.66
N LYS A 75 -12.47 12.53 5.09
CA LYS A 75 -13.71 12.39 5.89
C LYS A 75 -14.76 11.46 5.26
N HIS A 76 -14.80 11.39 3.93
CA HIS A 76 -15.75 10.56 3.18
C HIS A 76 -15.26 9.13 2.90
N HIS A 77 -13.99 8.83 3.17
CA HIS A 77 -13.44 7.51 2.88
C HIS A 77 -13.64 6.58 4.09
N LYS A 78 -13.97 5.31 3.82
CA LYS A 78 -14.04 4.27 4.86
C LYS A 78 -12.64 3.81 5.30
N THR A 79 -11.66 3.86 4.40
CA THR A 79 -10.28 3.38 4.59
C THR A 79 -9.22 4.47 4.45
N TYR A 80 -8.00 4.19 4.93
CA TYR A 80 -6.82 5.00 4.63
C TYR A 80 -6.29 4.65 3.24
N TYR A 81 -5.74 5.64 2.57
CA TYR A 81 -4.95 5.47 1.36
C TYR A 81 -3.49 5.78 1.66
N ILE A 82 -2.59 5.02 1.05
CA ILE A 82 -1.17 5.32 1.09
C ILE A 82 -0.84 6.32 -0.01
N GLU A 83 -0.09 7.35 0.34
CA GLU A 83 0.35 8.41 -0.54
C GLU A 83 1.86 8.63 -0.38
N THR A 84 2.48 9.24 -1.39
CA THR A 84 3.84 9.77 -1.31
C THR A 84 3.93 11.15 -1.96
N LYS A 85 5.01 11.87 -1.69
CA LYS A 85 5.30 13.18 -2.29
C LYS A 85 6.14 13.02 -3.55
N LEU A 86 5.58 13.40 -4.69
CA LEU A 86 6.26 13.45 -5.98
C LEU A 86 6.15 14.86 -6.56
N LYS A 87 7.28 15.52 -6.87
CA LYS A 87 7.35 16.86 -7.51
C LYS A 87 6.35 17.88 -6.91
N LYS A 88 6.34 18.01 -5.57
CA LYS A 88 5.46 18.89 -4.75
C LYS A 88 3.98 18.48 -4.67
N ARG A 89 3.57 17.37 -5.27
CA ARG A 89 2.19 16.86 -5.18
C ARG A 89 2.16 15.56 -4.37
N ASN A 90 1.03 15.31 -3.72
CA ASN A 90 0.75 14.01 -3.16
C ASN A 90 0.19 13.10 -4.26
N ILE A 91 0.74 11.91 -4.38
CA ILE A 91 0.27 10.87 -5.31
C ILE A 91 -0.07 9.61 -4.51
N LYS A 92 -1.21 8.98 -4.81
CA LYS A 92 -1.57 7.71 -4.19
C LYS A 92 -0.61 6.61 -4.63
N PHE A 93 -0.22 5.73 -3.71
CA PHE A 93 0.80 4.72 -3.93
C PHE A 93 0.44 3.76 -5.08
N HIS A 94 -0.81 3.30 -5.17
CA HIS A 94 -1.26 2.47 -6.30
C HIS A 94 -1.09 3.13 -7.68
N ARG A 95 -1.05 4.48 -7.77
CA ARG A 95 -0.78 5.21 -9.02
C ARG A 95 0.70 5.19 -9.40
N LEU A 96 1.60 4.94 -8.44
CA LEU A 96 3.00 4.66 -8.74
C LEU A 96 3.19 3.21 -9.20
N LEU A 97 2.36 2.29 -8.73
CA LEU A 97 2.43 0.88 -9.15
C LEU A 97 2.00 0.71 -10.62
N TYR A 98 0.91 1.38 -11.02
CA TYR A 98 0.33 1.30 -12.37
C TYR A 98 0.01 2.71 -12.92
N PRO A 99 1.04 3.49 -13.31
CA PRO A 99 0.85 4.86 -13.81
C PRO A 99 0.02 4.94 -15.10
N GLU A 100 -0.03 3.85 -15.87
CA GLU A 100 -0.76 3.73 -17.14
C GLU A 100 -2.26 3.46 -16.96
N TRP A 101 -2.71 3.06 -15.76
CA TRP A 101 -4.13 2.82 -15.49
C TRP A 101 -4.83 4.14 -15.18
N LYS A 102 -5.78 4.54 -16.04
CA LYS A 102 -6.57 5.77 -15.85
C LYS A 102 -7.40 5.74 -14.57
N MET A 103 -7.96 4.59 -14.20
CA MET A 103 -8.62 4.37 -12.91
C MET A 103 -8.21 3.02 -12.33
N ILE A 104 -7.98 3.02 -11.02
CA ILE A 104 -7.57 1.85 -10.24
C ILE A 104 -8.56 1.71 -9.09
N ASP A 105 -9.08 0.51 -8.91
CA ASP A 105 -10.00 0.16 -7.83
C ASP A 105 -9.41 -0.97 -6.98
N HIS A 106 -9.78 -0.98 -5.69
CA HIS A 106 -9.39 -1.98 -4.71
C HIS A 106 -10.53 -2.98 -4.53
N ILE A 107 -10.31 -4.24 -4.88
CA ILE A 107 -11.35 -5.29 -4.87
C ILE A 107 -11.94 -5.47 -3.46
N ASN A 108 -11.10 -5.42 -2.42
CA ASN A 108 -11.53 -5.50 -1.01
C ASN A 108 -11.83 -4.14 -0.37
N TRP A 109 -11.79 -3.05 -1.14
CA TRP A 109 -12.09 -1.68 -0.73
C TRP A 109 -11.16 -1.14 0.37
N SER A 110 -10.01 -1.79 0.61
CA SER A 110 -8.98 -1.33 1.52
C SER A 110 -7.84 -0.65 0.76
N GLY A 111 -7.67 0.66 0.98
CA GLY A 111 -6.55 1.43 0.41
C GLY A 111 -5.19 1.09 1.04
N LEU A 112 -5.19 0.21 2.05
CA LEU A 112 -3.99 -0.35 2.68
C LEU A 112 -3.58 -1.70 2.05
N ASP A 113 -4.40 -2.31 1.19
CA ASP A 113 -4.03 -3.52 0.46
C ASP A 113 -3.68 -3.17 -0.99
N ASN A 114 -2.41 -2.90 -1.26
CA ASN A 114 -1.90 -2.53 -2.58
C ASN A 114 -1.17 -3.71 -3.25
N ARG A 115 -1.61 -4.95 -2.96
CA ARG A 115 -1.19 -6.13 -3.71
C ARG A 115 -1.88 -6.15 -5.07
N GLU A 116 -1.19 -6.61 -6.10
CA GLU A 116 -1.68 -6.69 -7.48
C GLU A 116 -2.98 -7.50 -7.56
N CYS A 117 -3.08 -8.61 -6.81
CA CYS A 117 -4.29 -9.42 -6.74
C CYS A 117 -5.52 -8.68 -6.17
N ASN A 118 -5.34 -7.56 -5.48
CA ASN A 118 -6.40 -6.72 -4.95
C ASN A 118 -6.65 -5.45 -5.78
N LEU A 119 -5.84 -5.17 -6.81
CA LEU A 119 -5.97 -3.98 -7.65
C LEU A 119 -6.56 -4.37 -9.01
N ARG A 120 -7.48 -3.55 -9.53
CA ARG A 120 -8.02 -3.72 -10.88
C ARG A 120 -8.04 -2.42 -11.65
N LYS A 121 -7.75 -2.49 -12.95
CA LYS A 121 -8.03 -1.43 -13.91
C LYS A 121 -9.54 -1.33 -14.08
N THR A 122 -10.07 -0.12 -14.01
CA THR A 122 -11.51 0.11 -14.12
C THR A 122 -11.80 1.39 -14.92
N THR A 123 -13.08 1.66 -15.15
CA THR A 123 -13.59 2.95 -15.62
C THR A 123 -14.32 3.69 -14.49
N PRO A 124 -14.54 5.01 -14.59
CA PRO A 124 -15.34 5.74 -13.59
C PRO A 124 -16.74 5.14 -13.39
N ARG A 125 -17.38 4.69 -14.47
CA ARG A 125 -18.71 4.06 -14.44
C ARG A 125 -18.69 2.75 -13.66
N GLU A 126 -17.75 1.85 -13.97
CA GLU A 126 -17.60 0.58 -13.26
C GLU A 126 -17.26 0.79 -11.79
N ASN A 127 -16.35 1.73 -11.48
CA ASN A 127 -15.98 2.05 -10.10
C ASN A 127 -17.19 2.50 -9.26
N GLN A 128 -18.06 3.35 -9.84
CA GLN A 128 -19.28 3.78 -9.16
C GLN A 128 -20.26 2.63 -8.94
N LEU A 129 -20.40 1.73 -9.91
CA LEU A 129 -21.27 0.55 -9.77
C LEU A 129 -20.74 -0.41 -8.70
N ASN A 130 -19.42 -0.58 -8.61
CA ASN A 130 -18.79 -1.41 -7.58
C ASN A 130 -19.08 -0.88 -6.17
N HIS A 131 -19.12 0.44 -5.99
CA HIS A 131 -19.45 1.07 -4.70
C HIS A 131 -20.93 0.94 -4.26
N LYS A 132 -21.84 0.58 -5.18
CA LYS A 132 -23.27 0.41 -4.89
C LYS A 132 -23.66 -1.01 -4.46
N LYS A 133 -22.73 -1.98 -4.56
CA LYS A 133 -22.91 -3.33 -4.02
C LYS A 133 -22.62 -3.34 -2.53
#